data_AF-A0A944PCE9-F1
#
_entry.id   AF-A0A944PCE9-F1
#
_cell.length_a   1.000
_cell.length_b   1.000
_cell.length_c   1.000
_cell.angle_alpha   90.00
_cell.angle_beta   90.00
_cell.angle_gamma   90.00
#
_symmetry.space_group_name_H-M   'P 1'
#
loop_
_entity.id
_entity.type
_entity.pdbx_description
1 polymer ?
#
loop_
_entity_poly.entity_id
_entity_poly.type
_entity_poly.pdbx_seq_one_letter_code
_entity_poly.pdbx_strand_id
1 'polypeptide(L)' 'TTAAPEPVKHPYQFVRHRLTTLIPPPLPGPRELAAPARPRVTVTPFQTCDGCERAFRSPTPGHCRDCRNEETQAAA' A
#
# COMPACT_ATOMS: atom_id res chain seq x y z
N THR A 1 30.35 14.95 -4.73
CA THR A 1 29.41 16.08 -4.89
C THR A 1 28.80 16.03 -6.27
N THR A 2 27.59 15.51 -6.40
CA THR A 2 26.87 15.54 -7.68
C THR A 2 26.53 16.98 -8.01
N ALA A 3 27.08 17.52 -9.09
CA ALA A 3 26.77 18.87 -9.56
C ALA A 3 25.26 18.98 -9.83
N ALA A 4 24.65 20.10 -9.42
CA ALA A 4 23.26 20.37 -9.74
C ALA A 4 23.11 20.51 -11.26
N PRO A 5 22.08 19.92 -11.88
CA PRO A 5 21.88 20.03 -13.32
C PRO A 5 21.73 21.49 -13.73
N GLU A 6 22.25 21.84 -14.90
CA GLU A 6 22.14 23.20 -15.42
C GLU A 6 20.67 23.64 -15.55
N PRO A 7 20.36 24.91 -15.23
CA PRO A 7 19.01 25.43 -15.32
C PRO A 7 18.50 25.37 -16.77
N VAL A 8 17.26 24.89 -16.92
CA VAL A 8 16.61 24.70 -18.22
C VAL A 8 16.40 26.05 -18.90
N LYS A 9 16.80 26.19 -20.17
CA LYS A 9 16.74 27.45 -20.92
C LYS A 9 15.34 28.06 -21.04
N HIS A 10 14.30 27.21 -21.07
CA HIS A 10 12.90 27.62 -21.22
C HIS A 10 12.00 26.91 -20.19
N PRO A 11 12.03 27.35 -18.91
CA PRO A 11 11.34 26.65 -17.83
C PRO A 11 9.83 26.54 -18.06
N TYR A 12 9.20 27.58 -18.60
CA TYR A 12 7.76 27.56 -18.91
C TYR A 12 7.38 26.51 -19.96
N GLN A 13 8.13 26.43 -21.08
CA GLN A 13 7.86 25.46 -22.13
C GLN A 13 8.14 24.03 -21.68
N PHE A 14 9.17 23.86 -20.84
CA PHE A 14 9.47 22.58 -20.21
C PHE A 14 8.31 22.08 -19.34
N VAL A 15 7.77 22.96 -18.47
CA VAL A 15 6.60 22.62 -17.64
C VAL A 15 5.39 22.32 -18.51
N ARG A 16 5.09 23.16 -19.50
CA ARG A 16 3.98 22.95 -20.43
C ARG A 16 4.08 21.58 -21.12
N HIS A 17 5.24 21.26 -21.68
CA HIS A 17 5.47 19.98 -22.36
C HIS A 17 5.23 18.79 -21.42
N ARG A 18 5.76 18.84 -20.19
CA ARG A 18 5.53 17.76 -19.22
C ARG A 18 4.05 17.62 -18.87
N LEU A 19 3.36 18.74 -18.69
CA LEU A 19 1.94 18.75 -18.34
C LEU A 19 1.01 18.36 -19.49
N THR A 20 1.47 18.36 -20.74
CA THR A 20 0.63 18.01 -21.90
C THR A 20 1.01 16.70 -22.57
N THR A 21 2.29 16.38 -22.61
CA THR A 21 2.85 15.27 -23.40
C THR A 21 3.24 14.07 -22.55
N LEU A 22 3.58 14.29 -21.27
CA LEU A 22 3.94 13.21 -20.33
C LEU A 22 2.84 12.97 -19.30
N ILE A 23 1.59 13.27 -19.64
CA ILE A 23 0.45 12.91 -18.81
C ILE A 23 0.29 11.39 -18.85
N PRO A 24 0.19 10.70 -17.70
CA PRO A 24 -0.20 9.29 -17.70
C PRO A 24 -1.58 9.12 -18.35
N PRO A 25 -1.88 7.96 -18.95
CA PRO A 25 -3.20 7.71 -19.51
C PRO A 25 -4.29 7.94 -18.45
N PRO A 26 -5.48 8.43 -18.84
CA PRO A 26 -6.55 8.69 -17.89
C PRO A 26 -6.92 7.40 -17.16
N LEU A 27 -7.17 7.51 -15.86
CA LEU A 27 -7.68 6.38 -15.10
C LEU A 27 -9.03 5.94 -15.69
N PRO A 28 -9.33 4.63 -15.69
CA PRO A 28 -10.63 4.14 -16.12
C PRO A 28 -11.74 4.83 -15.33
N GLY A 29 -12.84 5.14 -16.00
CA GLY A 29 -13.97 5.83 -15.38
C GLY A 29 -14.68 4.97 -14.31
N PRO A 30 -15.48 5.57 -13.43
CA PRO A 30 -16.20 4.84 -12.37
C PRO A 30 -17.07 3.69 -12.87
N ARG A 31 -17.62 3.82 -14.09
CA ARG A 31 -18.43 2.78 -14.74
C ARG A 31 -17.59 1.61 -15.28
N GLU A 32 -16.34 1.85 -15.64
CA GLU A 32 -15.40 0.82 -16.10
C GLU A 32 -14.76 0.10 -14.90
N LEU A 33 -14.55 0.82 -13.79
CA LEU A 33 -14.14 0.29 -12.49
C LEU A 33 -15.26 -0.47 -11.75
N ALA A 34 -16.52 -0.28 -12.15
CA ALA A 34 -17.63 -1.10 -11.70
C ALA A 34 -17.52 -2.50 -12.33
N ALA A 35 -16.48 -3.23 -11.93
CA ALA A 35 -16.36 -4.64 -12.24
C ALA A 35 -17.61 -5.39 -11.75
N PRO A 36 -18.07 -6.42 -12.48
CA PRO A 36 -19.20 -7.23 -12.03
C PRO A 36 -18.82 -7.86 -10.70
N ALA A 37 -19.50 -7.47 -9.62
CA ALA A 37 -19.47 -8.08 -8.29
C ALA A 37 -18.17 -8.82 -7.93
N ARG A 38 -17.00 -8.17 -8.06
CA ARG A 38 -15.78 -8.75 -7.47
C ARG A 38 -16.07 -8.81 -5.96
N PRO A 39 -15.89 -9.97 -5.30
CA PRO A 39 -16.07 -10.02 -3.85
C PRO A 39 -15.17 -8.92 -3.29
N ARG A 40 -15.78 -8.00 -2.52
CA ARG A 40 -15.05 -6.90 -1.87
C ARG A 40 -13.82 -7.52 -1.26
N VAL A 41 -12.63 -7.04 -1.62
CA VAL A 41 -11.37 -7.56 -1.08
C VAL A 41 -11.54 -7.68 0.42
N THR A 42 -11.61 -8.91 0.94
CA THR A 42 -11.77 -9.13 2.37
C THR A 42 -10.49 -8.66 3.02
N VAL A 43 -10.51 -7.44 3.55
CA VAL A 43 -9.37 -6.87 4.26
C VAL A 43 -9.17 -7.70 5.53
N THR A 44 -8.03 -8.36 5.65
CA THR A 44 -7.67 -9.07 6.89
C THR A 44 -7.65 -8.05 8.04
N PRO A 45 -8.50 -8.23 9.07
CA PRO A 45 -8.66 -7.25 10.12
C PRO A 45 -7.36 -7.08 10.90
N PHE A 46 -7.22 -5.89 11.47
CA PHE A 46 -6.10 -5.51 12.32
C PHE A 46 -6.51 -5.68 13.78
N GLN A 47 -5.64 -6.31 14.58
CA GLN A 47 -5.89 -6.63 15.98
C GLN A 47 -4.59 -6.55 16.80
N THR A 48 -4.71 -6.27 18.08
CA THR A 48 -3.60 -6.22 19.05
C THR A 48 -3.53 -7.55 19.79
N CYS A 49 -2.32 -8.07 20.02
CA CYS A 49 -2.11 -9.33 20.74
C CYS A 49 -2.19 -9.13 22.25
N ASP A 50 -3.07 -9.86 22.94
CA ASP A 50 -3.25 -9.76 24.41
C ASP A 50 -2.03 -10.24 25.23
N GLY A 51 -1.08 -10.96 24.61
CA GLY A 51 0.11 -11.48 25.32
C GLY A 51 1.33 -10.56 25.27
N CYS A 52 1.43 -9.69 24.27
CA CYS A 52 2.63 -8.86 24.04
C CYS A 52 2.34 -7.48 23.45
N GLU A 53 1.07 -7.08 23.38
CA GLU A 53 0.60 -5.80 22.84
C GLU A 53 1.02 -5.52 21.37
N ARG A 54 1.47 -6.56 20.66
CA ARG A 54 1.90 -6.42 19.26
C ARG A 54 0.70 -6.35 18.33
N ALA A 55 0.67 -5.32 17.50
CA ALA A 55 -0.24 -5.18 16.37
C ALA A 55 0.03 -6.24 15.28
N PHE A 56 -1.01 -6.91 14.79
CA PHE A 56 -0.92 -7.87 13.68
C PHE A 56 -2.24 -7.98 12.90
N ARG A 57 -2.19 -8.69 11.76
CA ARG A 57 -3.36 -8.98 10.93
C ARG A 57 -3.68 -10.47 10.93
N SER A 58 -4.93 -10.82 11.19
CA SER A 58 -5.41 -12.22 11.19
C SER A 58 -6.90 -12.27 10.83
N PRO A 59 -7.39 -13.30 10.13
CA PRO A 59 -8.82 -13.47 9.87
C PRO A 59 -9.61 -13.81 11.14
N THR A 60 -8.96 -14.39 12.16
CA THR A 60 -9.57 -14.75 13.44
C THR A 60 -8.87 -14.07 14.62
N PRO A 61 -9.59 -13.73 15.70
CA PRO A 61 -8.99 -13.31 16.96
C PRO A 61 -7.99 -14.34 17.49
N GLY A 62 -6.96 -13.89 18.21
CA GLY A 62 -5.98 -14.77 18.83
C GLY A 62 -4.65 -14.09 19.15
N HIS A 63 -3.62 -14.90 19.37
CA HIS A 63 -2.26 -14.43 19.64
C HIS A 63 -1.44 -14.21 18.36
N CYS A 64 -0.47 -13.31 18.44
CA CYS A 64 0.48 -13.09 17.35
C CYS A 64 1.29 -14.37 17.07
N ARG A 65 1.97 -14.41 15.91
CA ARG A 65 2.77 -15.59 15.53
C ARG A 65 3.80 -15.98 16.59
N ASP A 66 4.43 -15.01 17.24
CA ASP A 66 5.52 -15.28 18.17
C ASP A 66 4.97 -15.90 19.46
N CYS A 67 3.94 -15.30 20.06
CA CYS A 67 3.25 -15.89 21.22
C CYS A 67 2.67 -17.29 20.93
N ARG A 68 2.06 -17.51 19.75
CA ARG A 68 1.59 -18.85 19.36
C ARG A 68 2.71 -19.88 19.28
N ASN A 69 3.89 -19.47 18.82
CA ASN A 69 5.05 -20.35 18.75
C ASN A 69 5.60 -20.65 20.16
N GLU A 70 5.59 -19.68 21.07
CA GLU A 70 5.99 -19.86 22.47
C GLU A 70 5.04 -20.83 23.20
N GLU A 71 3.73 -20.67 23.04
CA GLU A 71 2.71 -21.58 23.59
C GLU A 71 2.90 -23.01 23.08
N THR A 72 3.16 -23.16 21.77
CA THR A 72 3.39 -24.48 21.15
C THR A 72 4.67 -25.12 21.68
N GLN A 73 5.74 -24.34 21.90
CA GLN A 73 6.99 -24.82 22.47
C GLN A 73 6.85 -25.23 23.95
N ALA A 74 6.03 -24.51 24.72
CA ALA A 74 5.78 -24.85 26.13
C ALA A 74 4.90 -26.12 26.29
N ALA A 75 4.10 -26.45 25.28
CA ALA A 75 3.23 -27.63 25.29
C ALA A 75 3.91 -28.92 24.76
N ALA A 76 5.13 -28.81 24.25
CA ALA A 76 5.95 -29.93 23.75
C ALA A 76 6.89 -30.46 24.84
#